data_AF-A0A420HMX6-F1
#
_entry.id   AF-A0A420HMX6-F1
#
_cell.length_a   1.000
_cell.length_b   1.000
_cell.length_c   1.000
_cell.angle_alpha   90.00
_cell.angle_beta   90.00
_cell.angle_gamma   90.00
#
_symmetry.space_group_name_H-M   'P 1'
#
loop_
_entity.id
_entity.type
_entity.pdbx_description
1 polymer ?
#
loop_
_entity_poly.entity_id
_entity_poly.type
_entity_poly.pdbx_seq_one_letter_code
_entity_poly.pdbx_strand_id
1 'polypeptide(L)'
;MSLPFPERFSNLSESVDKIKWGKKFNLDDPTDLTEKVVNGYILHSSIWYEDGNYEDYELWEAFREDFEGWSTEVFLIADTKIRRVFRNFLLQHGVYMPRNGQKIADALASVVNDKNYHEWTIEEVQEYMKTTKNFYSRFNPERSLPPTGPSSQRLQNPIILRPKQIFPS
;
A
#
# COMPACT_ATOMS: atom_id res chain seq x y z
N MET A 1 20.26 1.94 -0.68
CA MET A 1 20.48 0.53 -1.06
C MET A 1 19.36 0.14 -2.02
N SER A 2 19.65 -0.52 -3.14
CA SER A 2 18.58 -0.99 -4.04
C SER A 2 17.90 -2.21 -3.40
N LEU A 3 16.58 -2.17 -3.23
CA LEU A 3 15.83 -3.33 -2.75
C LEU A 3 15.94 -4.47 -3.78
N PRO A 4 16.14 -5.73 -3.36
CA PRO A 4 16.07 -6.86 -4.28
C PRO A 4 14.65 -6.98 -4.85
N PHE A 5 14.53 -7.46 -6.08
CA PHE A 5 13.21 -7.69 -6.68
C PHE A 5 12.46 -8.77 -5.86
N PRO A 6 11.28 -8.48 -5.28
CA PRO A 6 10.63 -9.41 -4.37
C PRO A 6 10.14 -10.70 -5.04
N GLU A 7 10.27 -11.83 -4.34
CA GLU A 7 9.78 -13.12 -4.81
C GLU A 7 8.26 -13.13 -5.04
N ARG A 8 7.50 -12.32 -4.27
CA ARG A 8 6.05 -12.12 -4.45
C ARG A 8 5.65 -11.56 -5.81
N PHE A 9 6.61 -10.96 -6.54
CA PHE A 9 6.42 -10.47 -7.91
C PHE A 9 7.15 -11.31 -8.96
N SER A 10 7.60 -12.53 -8.61
CA SER A 10 8.30 -13.43 -9.55
C SER A 10 7.55 -13.65 -10.87
N ASN A 11 6.21 -13.71 -10.81
CA ASN A 11 5.33 -13.79 -11.98
C ASN A 11 5.30 -12.53 -12.86
N LEU A 12 5.77 -11.39 -12.35
CA LEU A 12 5.93 -10.13 -13.07
C LEU A 12 7.39 -9.85 -13.48
N SER A 13 8.31 -10.77 -13.17
CA SER A 13 9.74 -10.54 -13.37
C SER A 13 10.15 -10.33 -14.84
N GLU A 14 9.39 -10.86 -15.80
CA GLU A 14 9.59 -10.63 -17.23
C GLU A 14 9.06 -9.27 -17.70
N SER A 15 8.12 -8.70 -16.96
CA SER A 15 7.48 -7.40 -17.21
C SER A 15 8.24 -6.22 -16.61
N VAL A 16 9.43 -6.46 -16.04
CA VAL A 16 10.24 -5.47 -15.31
C VAL A 16 11.66 -5.43 -15.86
N ASP A 17 12.21 -4.23 -16.01
CA ASP A 17 13.61 -4.04 -16.34
C ASP A 17 14.46 -4.16 -15.06
N LYS A 18 15.19 -5.27 -14.93
CA LYS A 18 16.02 -5.56 -13.76
C LYS A 18 17.26 -4.67 -13.66
N ILE A 19 17.71 -4.08 -14.77
CA ILE A 19 18.88 -3.19 -14.80
C ILE A 19 18.48 -1.81 -14.26
N LYS A 20 17.25 -1.35 -14.52
CA LYS A 20 16.70 -0.07 -14.06
C LYS A 20 15.94 -0.16 -12.73
N TRP A 21 15.69 -1.37 -12.23
CA TRP A 21 15.04 -1.59 -10.92
C TRP A 21 15.72 -0.81 -9.78
N GLY A 22 14.92 -0.04 -9.04
CA GLY A 22 15.38 0.78 -7.91
C GLY A 22 16.30 1.96 -8.26
N LYS A 23 16.43 2.30 -9.56
CA LYS A 23 17.16 3.48 -10.01
C LYS A 23 16.20 4.66 -10.19
N LYS A 24 16.77 5.87 -10.16
CA LYS A 24 16.02 7.11 -10.44
C LYS A 24 15.44 7.06 -11.85
N PHE A 25 14.16 7.41 -11.97
CA PHE A 25 13.45 7.55 -13.24
C PHE A 25 13.64 8.96 -13.80
N ASN A 26 13.82 9.08 -15.11
CA ASN A 26 13.93 10.36 -15.80
C ASN A 26 12.90 10.47 -16.93
N LEU A 27 11.97 11.42 -16.81
CA LEU A 27 10.95 11.69 -17.82
C LEU A 27 11.53 12.19 -19.16
N ASP A 28 12.72 12.78 -19.14
CA ASP A 28 13.39 13.30 -20.34
C ASP A 28 14.25 12.23 -21.05
N ASP A 29 14.39 11.03 -20.47
CA ASP A 29 15.15 9.93 -21.06
C ASP A 29 14.19 8.90 -21.70
N PRO A 30 14.15 8.79 -23.05
CA PRO A 30 13.30 7.82 -23.73
C PRO A 30 13.58 6.36 -23.34
N THR A 31 14.77 6.05 -22.80
CA THR A 31 15.09 4.69 -22.32
C THR A 31 14.35 4.35 -21.03
N ASP A 32 13.89 5.35 -20.26
CA ASP A 32 13.06 5.17 -19.07
C ASP A 32 11.56 5.11 -19.43
N LEU A 33 11.16 5.59 -20.60
CA LEU A 33 9.78 5.57 -21.11
C LEU A 33 9.44 4.25 -21.84
N THR A 34 9.87 3.11 -21.27
CA THR A 34 9.50 1.77 -21.75
C THR A 34 8.61 1.07 -20.75
N GLU A 35 7.71 0.20 -21.23
CA GLU A 35 6.75 -0.54 -20.37
C GLU A 35 7.45 -1.22 -19.19
N LYS A 36 8.59 -1.90 -19.44
CA LYS A 36 9.31 -2.63 -18.39
C LYS A 36 9.94 -1.73 -17.32
N VAL A 37 10.43 -0.56 -17.70
CA VAL A 37 11.02 0.39 -16.74
C VAL A 37 9.91 1.07 -15.92
N VAL A 38 8.85 1.53 -16.57
CA VAL A 38 7.69 2.14 -15.91
C VAL A 38 7.02 1.16 -14.94
N ASN A 39 6.81 -0.09 -15.37
CA ASN A 39 6.31 -1.17 -14.50
C ASN A 39 7.20 -1.38 -13.28
N GLY A 40 8.52 -1.41 -13.49
CA GLY A 40 9.51 -1.57 -12.44
C GLY A 40 9.45 -0.43 -11.43
N TYR A 41 9.34 0.82 -11.89
CA TYR A 41 9.26 2.00 -11.04
C TYR A 41 8.01 1.97 -10.15
N ILE A 42 6.83 1.72 -10.73
CA ILE A 42 5.56 1.61 -9.99
C ILE A 42 5.63 0.53 -8.90
N LEU A 43 6.11 -0.66 -9.25
CA LEU A 43 6.21 -1.77 -8.29
C LEU A 43 7.24 -1.49 -7.20
N HIS A 44 8.39 -0.91 -7.55
CA HIS A 44 9.42 -0.53 -6.59
C HIS A 44 8.91 0.51 -5.59
N SER A 45 8.22 1.56 -6.04
CA SER A 45 7.61 2.55 -5.14
C SER A 45 6.56 1.91 -4.23
N SER A 46 5.72 1.01 -4.75
CA SER A 46 4.73 0.29 -3.94
C SER A 46 5.36 -0.49 -2.79
N ILE A 47 6.52 -1.13 -3.02
CA ILE A 47 7.26 -1.86 -1.98
C ILE A 47 7.80 -0.91 -0.93
N TRP A 48 8.37 0.23 -1.33
CA TRP A 48 8.86 1.24 -0.38
C TRP A 48 7.75 1.76 0.52
N TYR A 49 6.58 2.03 -0.06
CA TYR A 49 5.41 2.45 0.70
C TYR A 49 4.95 1.38 1.69
N GLU A 50 4.90 0.13 1.26
CA GLU A 50 4.52 -1.01 2.10
C GLU A 50 5.53 -1.22 3.24
N ASP A 51 6.83 -1.28 2.95
CA ASP A 51 7.89 -1.49 3.95
C ASP A 51 7.98 -0.32 4.95
N GLY A 52 7.66 0.90 4.51
CA GLY A 52 7.57 2.09 5.35
C GLY A 52 6.27 2.24 6.12
N ASN A 53 5.27 1.38 5.89
CA ASN A 53 3.89 1.50 6.43
C ASN A 53 3.24 2.86 6.12
N TYR A 54 3.49 3.39 4.92
CA TYR A 54 2.86 4.63 4.48
C TYR A 54 1.35 4.45 4.36
N GLU A 55 0.59 5.33 5.00
CA GLU A 55 -0.86 5.38 4.96
C GLU A 55 -1.34 6.85 4.85
N ASP A 56 -2.57 7.03 4.41
CA ASP A 56 -3.32 8.29 4.41
C ASP A 56 -2.55 9.47 3.77
N TYR A 57 -2.35 10.55 4.52
CA TYR A 57 -1.68 11.77 4.06
C TYR A 57 -0.22 11.50 3.68
N GLU A 58 0.51 10.72 4.48
CA GLU A 58 1.94 10.44 4.24
C GLU A 58 2.13 9.67 2.93
N LEU A 59 1.26 8.68 2.66
CA LEU A 59 1.28 7.96 1.40
C LEU A 59 0.91 8.85 0.22
N TRP A 60 -0.09 9.71 0.36
CA TRP A 60 -0.48 10.64 -0.69
C TRP A 60 0.65 11.62 -1.03
N GLU A 61 1.32 12.19 -0.03
CA GLU A 61 2.44 13.12 -0.21
C GLU A 61 3.61 12.42 -0.91
N ALA A 62 4.06 11.28 -0.39
CA ALA A 62 5.14 10.50 -1.01
C ALA A 62 4.81 10.08 -2.45
N PHE A 63 3.58 9.63 -2.71
CA PHE A 63 3.14 9.27 -4.05
C PHE A 63 3.20 10.44 -5.03
N ARG A 64 2.83 11.64 -4.60
CA ARG A 64 2.89 12.82 -5.46
C ARG A 64 4.33 13.24 -5.76
N GLU A 65 5.22 13.19 -4.77
CA GLU A 65 6.62 13.53 -4.93
C GLU A 65 7.35 12.54 -5.85
N ASP A 66 7.18 11.23 -5.62
CA ASP A 66 7.86 10.18 -6.38
C ASP A 66 7.44 10.11 -7.85
N PHE A 67 6.21 10.57 -8.15
CA PHE A 67 5.63 10.55 -9.48
C PHE A 67 5.43 11.97 -10.05
N GLU A 68 6.11 12.98 -9.51
CA GLU A 68 6.02 14.36 -9.99
C GLU A 68 6.25 14.43 -11.51
N GLY A 69 5.36 15.14 -12.21
CA GLY A 69 5.42 15.30 -13.67
C GLY A 69 4.85 14.14 -14.48
N TRP A 70 4.44 13.02 -13.86
CA TRP A 70 3.80 11.92 -14.58
C TRP A 70 2.40 12.30 -15.06
N SER A 71 2.20 12.23 -16.37
CA SER A 71 0.89 12.42 -17.00
C SER A 71 0.13 11.10 -17.19
N THR A 72 -1.12 11.18 -17.65
CA THR A 72 -1.89 10.01 -18.07
C THR A 72 -1.11 9.15 -19.07
N GLU A 73 -0.42 9.77 -20.03
CA GLU A 73 0.34 9.08 -21.07
C GLU A 73 1.50 8.28 -20.49
N VAL A 74 2.21 8.83 -19.49
CA VAL A 74 3.30 8.11 -18.80
C VAL A 74 2.74 6.91 -18.03
N PHE A 75 1.65 7.10 -17.28
CA PHE A 75 0.98 5.96 -16.65
C PHE A 75 0.46 4.96 -17.67
N LEU A 76 0.06 5.40 -18.87
CA LEU A 76 -0.45 4.53 -19.94
C LEU A 76 0.61 3.55 -20.48
N ILE A 77 1.90 3.90 -20.38
CA ILE A 77 3.03 3.01 -20.74
C ILE A 77 3.05 1.74 -19.89
N ALA A 78 2.60 1.82 -18.62
CA ALA A 78 2.57 0.66 -17.72
C ALA A 78 1.52 -0.39 -18.15
N ASP A 79 1.74 -1.64 -17.73
CA ASP A 79 0.73 -2.69 -17.88
C ASP A 79 -0.53 -2.37 -17.07
N THR A 80 -1.70 -2.71 -17.63
CA THR A 80 -2.99 -2.41 -17.01
C THR A 80 -3.20 -3.14 -15.67
N LYS A 81 -2.65 -4.35 -15.51
CA LYS A 81 -2.75 -5.10 -14.24
C LYS A 81 -1.88 -4.43 -13.18
N ILE A 82 -0.67 -3.97 -13.52
CA ILE A 82 0.22 -3.25 -12.60
C ILE A 82 -0.43 -1.95 -12.14
N ARG A 83 -0.97 -1.14 -13.07
CA ARG A 83 -1.75 0.06 -12.70
C ARG A 83 -2.90 -0.27 -11.75
N ARG A 84 -3.63 -1.36 -12.00
CA ARG A 84 -4.77 -1.77 -11.16
C ARG A 84 -4.33 -2.18 -9.76
N VAL A 85 -3.25 -2.96 -9.63
CA VAL A 85 -2.69 -3.36 -8.34
C VAL A 85 -2.24 -2.13 -7.57
N PHE A 86 -1.50 -1.22 -8.22
CA PHE A 86 -1.01 -0.01 -7.58
C PHE A 86 -2.14 0.92 -7.12
N ARG A 87 -3.13 1.17 -7.97
CA ARG A 87 -4.33 1.93 -7.61
C ARG A 87 -5.05 1.30 -6.42
N ASN A 88 -5.20 -0.02 -6.40
CA ASN A 88 -5.84 -0.71 -5.29
C ASN A 88 -5.04 -0.56 -4.00
N PHE A 89 -3.71 -0.68 -4.05
CA PHE A 89 -2.83 -0.44 -2.91
C PHE A 89 -3.03 0.97 -2.35
N LEU A 90 -2.92 2.00 -3.19
CA LEU A 90 -3.12 3.40 -2.79
C LEU A 90 -4.50 3.63 -2.11
N LEU A 91 -5.58 3.11 -2.70
CA LEU A 91 -6.92 3.18 -2.12
C LEU A 91 -7.03 2.45 -0.77
N GLN A 92 -6.48 1.24 -0.67
CA GLN A 92 -6.53 0.43 0.56
C GLN A 92 -5.82 1.14 1.72
N HIS A 93 -4.79 1.92 1.40
CA HIS A 93 -3.99 2.67 2.36
C HIS A 93 -4.42 4.15 2.49
N GLY A 94 -5.60 4.53 2.01
CA GLY A 94 -6.19 5.84 2.33
C GLY A 94 -5.95 6.97 1.34
N VAL A 95 -5.36 6.70 0.17
CA VAL A 95 -5.28 7.68 -0.92
C VAL A 95 -6.55 7.60 -1.76
N TYR A 96 -7.41 8.59 -1.64
CA TYR A 96 -8.70 8.59 -2.31
C TYR A 96 -8.59 8.72 -3.83
N MET A 97 -9.38 7.91 -4.54
CA MET A 97 -9.60 8.02 -5.99
C MET A 97 -11.04 7.62 -6.32
N PRO A 98 -11.80 8.45 -7.06
CA PRO A 98 -13.19 8.15 -7.35
C PRO A 98 -13.32 6.90 -8.24
N ARG A 99 -14.24 6.00 -7.87
CA ARG A 99 -14.55 4.75 -8.59
C ARG A 99 -15.71 4.93 -9.58
N ASN A 100 -15.66 6.00 -10.36
CA ASN A 100 -16.70 6.41 -11.31
C ASN A 100 -16.54 5.83 -12.73
N GLY A 101 -15.72 4.79 -12.91
CA GLY A 101 -15.45 4.17 -14.21
C GLY A 101 -14.39 4.88 -15.07
N GLN A 102 -13.74 5.93 -14.55
CA GLN A 102 -12.59 6.55 -15.22
C GLN A 102 -11.43 5.57 -15.43
N LYS A 103 -10.55 5.87 -16.40
CA LYS A 103 -9.36 5.05 -16.62
C LYS A 103 -8.43 5.18 -15.41
N ILE A 104 -7.78 4.09 -15.04
CA ILE A 104 -6.88 4.07 -13.89
C ILE A 104 -5.70 5.04 -14.08
N ALA A 105 -5.19 5.19 -15.30
CA ALA A 105 -4.12 6.15 -15.61
C ALA A 105 -4.56 7.60 -15.33
N ASP A 106 -5.80 7.96 -15.70
CA ASP A 106 -6.35 9.29 -15.43
C ASP A 106 -6.50 9.54 -13.93
N ALA A 107 -6.97 8.55 -13.18
CA ALA A 107 -7.10 8.65 -11.72
C ALA A 107 -5.73 8.86 -11.04
N LEU A 108 -4.72 8.08 -11.42
CA LEU A 108 -3.37 8.19 -10.89
C LEU A 108 -2.75 9.56 -11.21
N ALA A 109 -2.83 9.99 -12.46
CA ALA A 109 -2.33 11.29 -12.88
C ALA A 109 -3.06 12.44 -12.18
N SER A 110 -4.37 12.32 -11.96
CA SER A 110 -5.15 13.34 -11.23
C SER A 110 -4.63 13.50 -9.80
N VAL A 111 -4.37 12.39 -9.09
CA VAL A 111 -3.85 12.45 -7.71
C VAL A 111 -2.43 13.00 -7.66
N VAL A 112 -1.55 12.62 -8.59
CA VAL A 112 -0.20 13.19 -8.71
C VAL A 112 -0.25 14.73 -8.76
N ASN A 113 -1.17 15.27 -9.55
CA ASN A 113 -1.30 16.70 -9.79
C ASN A 113 -2.19 17.44 -8.77
N ASP A 114 -2.92 16.72 -7.91
CA ASP A 114 -3.81 17.32 -6.93
C ASP A 114 -3.01 17.93 -5.78
N LYS A 115 -3.17 19.22 -5.52
CA LYS A 115 -2.44 19.93 -4.46
C LYS A 115 -3.03 19.69 -3.06
N ASN A 116 -4.22 19.10 -2.97
CA ASN A 116 -4.92 18.93 -1.71
C ASN A 116 -5.13 17.44 -1.41
N TYR A 117 -4.87 17.05 -0.17
CA TYR A 117 -5.24 15.73 0.29
C TYR A 117 -6.76 15.65 0.46
N HIS A 118 -7.38 14.65 -0.15
CA HIS A 118 -8.80 14.36 0.05
C HIS A 118 -8.98 13.47 1.28
N GLU A 119 -9.60 14.03 2.32
CA GLU A 119 -10.04 13.24 3.47
C GLU A 119 -11.31 12.47 3.13
N TRP A 120 -11.32 11.17 3.42
CA TRP A 120 -12.46 10.31 3.14
C TRP A 120 -13.68 10.71 3.97
N THR A 121 -14.84 10.83 3.34
CA THR A 121 -16.11 10.95 4.06
C THR A 121 -16.61 9.59 4.54
N ILE A 122 -17.53 9.59 5.52
CA ILE A 122 -18.15 8.36 6.04
C ILE A 122 -18.84 7.58 4.90
N GLU A 123 -19.52 8.29 4.00
CA GLU A 123 -20.24 7.70 2.87
C GLU A 123 -19.27 7.05 1.88
N GLU A 124 -18.13 7.69 1.60
CA GLU A 124 -17.10 7.15 0.72
C GLU A 124 -16.45 5.90 1.29
N VAL A 125 -16.16 5.90 2.59
CA VAL A 125 -15.64 4.72 3.30
C VAL A 125 -16.65 3.58 3.21
N GLN A 126 -17.91 3.83 3.53
CA GLN A 126 -18.97 2.83 3.47
C GLN A 126 -19.12 2.25 2.06
N GLU A 127 -19.12 3.10 1.04
CA GLU A 127 -19.23 2.66 -0.36
C GLU A 127 -18.02 1.82 -0.78
N TYR A 128 -16.81 2.24 -0.41
CA TYR A 128 -15.60 1.50 -0.72
C TYR A 128 -15.61 0.12 -0.06
N MET A 129 -15.93 0.07 1.25
CA MET A 129 -15.96 -1.16 2.05
C MET A 129 -17.04 -2.17 1.63
N LYS A 130 -18.08 -1.77 0.88
CA LYS A 130 -19.04 -2.73 0.29
C LYS A 130 -18.38 -3.73 -0.67
N THR A 131 -17.25 -3.36 -1.27
CA THR A 131 -16.63 -4.13 -2.37
C THR A 131 -15.18 -4.52 -2.11
N THR A 132 -14.59 -4.08 -0.99
CA THR A 132 -13.25 -4.47 -0.55
C THR A 132 -13.31 -5.18 0.79
N LYS A 133 -12.37 -6.10 1.02
CA LYS A 133 -12.16 -6.73 2.33
C LYS A 133 -11.11 -6.01 3.18
N ASN A 134 -10.24 -5.24 2.51
CA ASN A 134 -9.09 -4.62 3.14
C ASN A 134 -9.21 -3.10 3.00
N PHE A 135 -9.13 -2.40 4.12
CA PHE A 135 -9.00 -0.96 4.19
C PHE A 135 -8.15 -0.62 5.43
N TYR A 136 -6.89 -0.31 5.20
CA TYR A 136 -5.89 -0.10 6.24
C TYR A 136 -5.80 1.36 6.68
N SER A 137 -6.47 2.28 6.01
CA SER A 137 -6.54 3.69 6.41
C SER A 137 -7.05 3.91 7.85
N ARG A 138 -6.65 5.02 8.48
CA ARG A 138 -7.26 5.51 9.73
C ARG A 138 -8.76 5.78 9.62
N PHE A 139 -9.28 5.98 8.41
CA PHE A 139 -10.70 6.19 8.15
C PHE A 139 -11.54 4.91 8.23
N ASN A 140 -10.92 3.73 8.36
CA ASN A 140 -11.66 2.48 8.57
C ASN A 140 -12.32 2.48 9.98
N PRO A 141 -13.66 2.46 10.06
CA PRO A 141 -14.36 2.43 11.35
C PRO A 141 -14.01 1.20 12.19
N GLU A 142 -13.67 0.06 11.57
CA GLU A 142 -13.32 -1.17 12.28
C GLU A 142 -11.98 -1.09 13.03
N ARG A 143 -11.06 -0.20 12.62
CA ARG A 143 -9.80 0.05 13.35
C ARG A 143 -10.03 0.75 14.70
N SER A 144 -11.14 1.46 14.84
CA SER A 144 -11.50 2.18 16.06
C SER A 144 -12.28 1.33 17.07
N LEU A 145 -12.70 0.12 16.68
CA LEU A 145 -13.41 -0.78 17.57
C LEU A 145 -12.43 -1.41 18.58
N PRO A 146 -12.75 -1.41 19.88
CA PRO A 146 -12.05 -2.27 20.82
C PRO A 146 -12.15 -3.71 20.32
N PRO A 147 -11.12 -4.55 20.52
CA PRO A 147 -11.16 -5.94 20.06
C PRO A 147 -12.43 -6.61 20.58
N THR A 148 -13.33 -6.97 19.67
CA THR A 148 -14.58 -7.67 19.97
C THR A 148 -14.24 -9.12 20.28
N GLY A 149 -13.81 -9.35 21.52
CA GLY A 149 -13.69 -10.67 22.12
C GLY A 149 -14.20 -10.64 23.56
N PRO A 150 -14.97 -11.65 24.02
CA PRO A 150 -15.34 -11.74 25.42
C PRO A 150 -14.07 -11.94 26.25
N SER A 151 -13.77 -10.96 27.12
CA SER A 151 -12.85 -11.13 28.23
C SER A 151 -13.46 -12.10 29.24
N SER A 152 -13.40 -13.40 28.96
CA SER A 152 -13.64 -14.43 29.99
C SER A 152 -12.37 -14.67 30.76
N GLN A 153 -12.21 -13.89 31.83
CA GLN A 153 -11.50 -14.37 33.00
C GLN A 153 -12.16 -15.68 33.49
N ARG A 154 -11.32 -16.57 34.01
CA ARG A 154 -11.58 -17.80 34.78
C ARG A 154 -11.69 -19.11 33.97
N LEU A 155 -10.56 -19.82 33.96
CA LEU A 155 -10.49 -21.03 34.78
C LEU A 155 -9.46 -20.79 35.89
N GLN A 156 -9.98 -20.44 37.07
CA GLN A 156 -9.31 -20.78 38.31
C GLN A 156 -9.22 -22.30 38.35
N ASN A 157 -8.02 -22.85 38.45
CA ASN A 157 -7.83 -24.04 39.26
C ASN A 157 -6.47 -23.94 39.98
N PRO A 158 -6.45 -24.10 41.31
CA PRO A 158 -5.25 -23.91 42.11
C PRO A 158 -4.39 -25.17 42.00
N ILE A 159 -3.19 -25.06 41.42
CA ILE A 159 -2.16 -26.07 41.68
C ILE A 159 -1.48 -25.66 42.98
N ILE A 160 -1.87 -26.39 44.03
CA ILE A 160 -1.22 -26.46 45.33
C ILE A 160 0.28 -26.67 45.09
N LEU A 161 1.08 -25.64 45.37
CA LEU A 161 2.53 -25.75 45.46
C LEU A 161 2.95 -25.28 46.85
N ARG A 162 3.26 -26.24 47.72
CA ARG A 162 4.41 -26.26 48.65
C ARG A 162 4.30 -27.47 49.58
N PRO A 163 5.42 -28.03 50.09
CA PRO A 163 6.58 -27.26 50.52
C PRO A 163 7.95 -27.73 50.00
N LYS A 164 8.86 -26.74 49.96
CA LYS A 164 10.31 -26.91 49.97
C LYS A 164 10.68 -27.85 51.12
N GLN A 165 11.33 -28.96 50.81
CA GLN A 165 12.13 -29.66 51.80
C GLN A 165 13.47 -28.94 51.97
N ILE A 166 13.84 -28.89 53.24
CA ILE A 166 14.90 -28.13 53.89
C ILE A 166 16.21 -28.90 53.70
N PHE A 167 17.28 -28.24 53.26
CA PHE A 167 18.65 -28.76 53.50
C PHE A 167 19.00 -28.53 54.96
N PRO A 168 19.78 -29.41 55.60
CA PRO A 168 21.15 -28.94 55.90
C PRO A 168 22.24 -30.03 56.02
N SER A 169 23.48 -29.51 55.92
CA SER A 169 24.80 -29.97 56.42
C SER A 169 25.41 -31.24 55.87
#